data_AF-A0A8T5MWK1-F1
#
_entry.id   AF-A0A8T5MWK1-F1
#
_cell.length_a   1.000
_cell.length_b   1.000
_cell.length_c   1.000
_cell.angle_alpha   90.00
_cell.angle_beta   90.00
_cell.angle_gamma   90.00
#
_symmetry.space_group_name_H-M   'P 1'
#
loop_
_entity.id
_entity.type
_entity.pdbx_description
1 polymer ?
#
loop_
_entity_poly.entity_id
_entity_poly.type
_entity_poly.pdbx_seq_one_letter_code
_entity_poly.pdbx_strand_id
1 'polypeptide(L)'
;MKTIELAETVGTPVRGIEVNRVRREKHEISPAEIELICSTRVLAAIPEDRYVRKSVADVNPVVLNSPYSPAAIEFRRLAAHLVGARFAYLLGDRLKWFLGFGRGVRVKVRLRP
;
A
#
# COMPACT_ATOMS: atom_id res chain seq x y z
N MET A 1 19.80 13.50 6.48
CA MET A 1 18.46 12.93 6.25
C MET A 1 17.80 12.73 7.61
N LYS A 2 17.20 13.78 8.15
CA LYS A 2 17.16 13.98 9.61
C LYS A 2 16.26 13.02 10.39
N THR A 3 15.16 12.56 9.79
CA THR A 3 14.17 11.73 10.51
C THR A 3 14.64 10.31 10.73
N ILE A 4 15.35 9.72 9.75
CA ILE A 4 15.92 8.37 9.90
C ILE A 4 17.06 8.40 10.91
N GLU A 5 17.96 9.37 10.80
CA GLU A 5 19.04 9.60 11.76
C GLU A 5 18.49 9.80 13.19
N LEU A 6 17.39 10.56 13.34
CA LEU A 6 16.73 10.74 14.63
C LEU A 6 16.14 9.43 15.16
N ALA A 7 15.44 8.66 14.31
CA ALA A 7 14.87 7.37 14.70
C ALA A 7 15.96 6.41 15.20
N GLU A 8 17.09 6.35 14.51
CA GLU A 8 18.26 5.57 14.94
C GLU A 8 18.83 6.06 16.27
N THR A 9 18.96 7.39 16.43
CA THR A 9 19.48 8.00 17.67
C THR A 9 18.62 7.66 18.89
N VAL A 10 17.30 7.56 18.73
CA VAL A 10 16.37 7.18 19.81
C VAL A 10 16.10 5.66 19.89
N GLY A 11 16.87 4.85 19.15
CA GLY A 11 16.77 3.39 19.18
C GLY A 11 15.50 2.82 18.53
N THR A 12 14.84 3.57 17.65
CA THR A 12 13.66 3.12 16.91
C THR A 12 14.08 2.52 15.56
N PRO A 13 13.87 1.21 15.33
CA PRO A 13 14.30 0.57 14.09
C PRO A 13 13.42 1.02 12.90
N VAL A 14 14.06 1.49 11.84
CA VAL A 14 13.38 1.85 10.59
C VAL A 14 13.22 0.62 9.71
N ARG A 15 11.98 0.15 9.54
CA ARG A 15 11.67 -1.03 8.71
C ARG A 15 11.77 -0.76 7.20
N GLY A 16 11.57 0.48 6.80
CA GLY A 16 11.59 0.91 5.41
C GLY A 16 10.67 2.12 5.16
N ILE A 17 10.56 2.51 3.90
CA ILE A 17 9.84 3.71 3.45
C ILE A 17 8.58 3.32 2.68
N GLU A 18 7.48 3.99 2.98
CA GLU A 18 6.28 4.01 2.12
C GLU A 18 6.22 5.35 1.40
N VAL A 19 6.14 5.32 0.07
CA VAL A 19 6.01 6.52 -0.76
C VAL A 19 4.54 6.70 -1.14
N ASN A 20 3.93 7.78 -0.69
CA ASN A 20 2.51 8.07 -0.93
C ASN A 20 2.29 9.02 -2.10
N ARG A 21 1.11 8.92 -2.73
CA ARG A 21 0.62 9.81 -3.82
C ARG A 21 1.49 9.80 -5.08
N VAL A 22 2.05 8.65 -5.43
CA VAL A 22 2.91 8.51 -6.62
C VAL A 22 2.11 8.72 -7.90
N ARG A 23 2.52 9.67 -8.73
CA ARG A 23 1.83 10.01 -10.00
C ARG A 23 2.43 9.35 -11.23
N ARG A 24 3.68 8.86 -11.11
CA ARG A 24 4.48 8.28 -12.20
C ARG A 24 4.76 9.30 -13.30
N GLU A 25 4.92 10.56 -12.93
CA GLU A 25 5.32 11.62 -13.85
C GLU A 25 6.84 11.58 -14.10
N LYS A 26 7.29 12.04 -15.27
CA LYS A 26 8.72 11.95 -15.67
C LYS A 26 9.68 12.71 -14.75
N HIS A 27 9.17 13.71 -14.03
CA HIS A 27 9.95 14.57 -13.13
C HIS A 27 9.77 14.20 -11.65
N GLU A 28 9.14 13.04 -11.39
CA GLU A 28 8.98 12.51 -10.04
C GLU A 28 10.21 11.70 -9.64
N ILE A 29 10.65 11.86 -8.39
CA ILE A 29 11.78 11.11 -7.85
C ILE A 29 11.44 9.63 -7.84
N SER A 30 12.30 8.81 -8.43
CA SER A 30 12.08 7.37 -8.50
C SER A 30 12.27 6.70 -7.13
N PRO A 31 11.63 5.54 -6.88
CA PRO A 31 11.90 4.77 -5.67
C PRO A 31 13.38 4.44 -5.46
N ALA A 32 14.14 4.17 -6.53
CA ALA A 32 15.57 3.88 -6.45
C ALA A 32 16.39 5.10 -5.99
N GLU A 33 16.05 6.30 -6.47
CA GLU A 33 16.68 7.53 -5.99
C GLU A 33 16.33 7.81 -4.52
N ILE A 34 15.08 7.56 -4.11
CA ILE A 34 14.69 7.64 -2.70
C ILE A 34 15.52 6.66 -1.88
N GLU A 35 15.62 5.38 -2.28
CA GLU A 35 16.41 4.39 -1.55
C GLU A 35 17.89 4.81 -1.40
N LEU A 36 18.47 5.37 -2.46
CA LEU A 36 19.85 5.86 -2.46
C LEU A 36 20.04 7.04 -1.49
N ILE A 37 19.19 8.07 -1.59
CA ILE A 37 19.25 9.27 -0.74
C ILE A 37 19.00 8.89 0.73
N CYS A 38 18.09 7.94 0.94
CA CYS A 38 17.62 7.56 2.26
C CYS A 38 18.44 6.47 2.93
N SER A 39 19.33 5.80 2.17
CA SER A 39 20.00 4.56 2.58
C SER A 39 19.03 3.53 3.20
N THR A 40 17.77 3.55 2.77
CA THR A 40 16.66 2.80 3.37
C THR A 40 15.73 2.32 2.28
N ARG A 41 15.36 1.04 2.32
CA ARG A 41 14.52 0.40 1.31
C ARG A 41 13.10 0.98 1.26
N VAL A 42 12.57 1.16 0.06
CA VAL A 42 11.16 1.46 -0.19
C VAL A 42 10.36 0.15 -0.18
N LEU A 43 9.40 0.04 0.73
CA LEU A 43 8.55 -1.14 0.90
C LEU A 43 7.35 -1.12 -0.05
N ALA A 44 6.81 0.07 -0.32
CA ALA A 44 5.69 0.26 -1.22
C ALA A 44 5.64 1.69 -1.77
N ALA A 45 5.01 1.82 -2.94
CA ALA A 45 4.69 3.08 -3.59
C ALA A 45 3.18 3.13 -3.84
N ILE A 46 2.46 3.90 -3.03
CA ILE A 46 1.01 4.04 -3.13
C ILE A 46 0.69 5.10 -4.19
N PRO A 47 -0.04 4.76 -5.27
CA PRO A 47 -0.33 5.70 -6.33
C PRO A 47 -1.30 6.80 -5.87
N GLU A 48 -1.23 7.98 -6.50
CA GLU A 48 -2.32 8.98 -6.40
C GLU A 48 -3.60 8.33 -6.94
N ASP A 49 -4.65 8.34 -6.13
CA ASP A 49 -5.90 7.67 -6.43
C ASP A 49 -7.09 8.49 -5.93
N ARG A 50 -7.98 8.87 -6.86
CA ARG A 50 -9.19 9.64 -6.57
C ARG A 50 -10.12 8.94 -5.58
N TYR A 51 -10.10 7.60 -5.55
CA TYR A 51 -10.95 6.82 -4.63
C TYR A 51 -10.52 6.97 -3.18
N VAL A 52 -9.27 7.37 -2.90
CA VAL A 52 -8.83 7.69 -1.53
C VAL A 52 -9.61 8.90 -1.00
N ARG A 53 -9.67 9.99 -1.78
CA ARG A 53 -10.46 11.19 -1.40
C ARG A 53 -11.94 10.88 -1.25
N LYS A 54 -12.52 10.10 -2.18
CA LYS A 54 -13.91 9.65 -2.08
C LYS A 54 -14.15 8.87 -0.78
N SER A 55 -13.26 7.92 -0.47
CA SER A 55 -13.37 7.07 0.73
C SER A 55 -13.35 7.87 2.04
N VAL A 56 -12.58 8.96 2.08
CA VAL A 56 -12.55 9.89 3.22
C VAL A 56 -13.89 10.61 3.37
N ALA A 57 -14.45 11.13 2.27
CA ALA A 57 -15.77 11.78 2.28
C ALA A 57 -16.89 10.82 2.73
N ASP A 58 -16.78 9.54 2.35
CA ASP A 58 -17.72 8.49 2.73
C ASP A 58 -17.45 7.93 4.15
N VAL A 59 -16.45 8.44 4.87
CA VAL A 59 -15.99 7.96 6.20
C VAL A 59 -15.78 6.44 6.23
N ASN A 60 -15.30 5.89 5.11
CA ASN A 60 -15.14 4.47 4.92
C ASN A 60 -13.80 4.20 4.20
N PRO A 61 -12.82 3.51 4.82
CA PRO A 61 -11.48 3.34 4.25
C PRO A 61 -11.48 2.84 2.80
N VAL A 62 -10.55 3.34 1.97
CA VAL A 62 -10.46 2.99 0.54
C VAL A 62 -10.42 1.47 0.28
N VAL A 63 -9.78 0.71 1.17
CA VAL A 63 -9.69 -0.77 1.09
C VAL A 63 -11.03 -1.48 1.26
N LEU A 64 -12.03 -0.83 1.86
CA LEU A 64 -13.40 -1.30 2.05
C LEU A 64 -14.37 -0.64 1.06
N ASN A 65 -14.24 0.67 0.89
CA ASN A 65 -15.09 1.48 0.00
C ASN A 65 -14.86 1.15 -1.49
N SER A 66 -13.60 1.01 -1.90
CA SER A 66 -13.19 0.81 -3.29
C SER A 66 -12.05 -0.24 -3.35
N PRO A 67 -12.31 -1.52 -3.00
CA PRO A 67 -11.28 -2.53 -2.78
C PRO A 67 -10.38 -2.81 -4.00
N TYR A 68 -10.89 -2.58 -5.21
CA TYR A 68 -10.16 -2.79 -6.46
C TYR A 68 -9.48 -1.52 -7.00
N SER A 69 -9.49 -0.42 -6.25
CA SER A 69 -8.77 0.79 -6.63
C SER A 69 -7.25 0.57 -6.55
N PRO A 70 -6.43 1.23 -7.39
CA PRO A 70 -4.98 1.08 -7.35
C PRO A 70 -4.38 1.26 -5.95
N ALA A 71 -4.80 2.29 -5.20
CA ALA A 71 -4.31 2.50 -3.84
C ALA A 71 -4.75 1.39 -2.88
N ALA A 72 -6.02 0.95 -2.94
CA ALA A 72 -6.51 -0.14 -2.09
C ALA A 72 -5.74 -1.45 -2.31
N ILE A 73 -5.37 -1.74 -3.55
CA ILE A 73 -4.57 -2.91 -3.92
C ILE A 73 -3.16 -2.81 -3.33
N GLU A 74 -2.49 -1.67 -3.47
CA GLU A 74 -1.14 -1.49 -2.94
C GLU A 74 -1.11 -1.49 -1.41
N PHE A 75 -2.09 -0.88 -0.74
CA PHE A 75 -2.22 -0.99 0.73
C PHE A 75 -2.36 -2.45 1.18
N ARG A 76 -3.17 -3.26 0.49
CA ARG A 76 -3.32 -4.69 0.81
C ARG A 76 -2.03 -5.48 0.54
N ARG A 77 -1.27 -5.14 -0.51
CA ARG A 77 0.04 -5.72 -0.80
C ARG A 77 1.08 -5.37 0.27
N LEU A 78 1.15 -4.10 0.67
CA LEU A 78 2.02 -3.63 1.75
C LEU A 78 1.66 -4.32 3.06
N ALA A 79 0.39 -4.35 3.45
CA ALA A 79 -0.06 -5.03 4.65
C ALA A 79 0.32 -6.52 4.64
N ALA A 80 0.11 -7.22 3.52
CA ALA A 80 0.53 -8.61 3.38
C ALA A 80 2.06 -8.76 3.49
N HIS A 81 2.84 -7.86 2.88
CA HIS A 81 4.30 -7.87 3.00
C HIS A 81 4.76 -7.71 4.45
N LEU A 82 4.19 -6.76 5.19
CA LEU A 82 4.54 -6.47 6.59
C LEU A 82 4.28 -7.65 7.54
N VAL A 83 3.27 -8.48 7.25
CA VAL A 83 2.92 -9.66 8.05
C VAL A 83 3.49 -10.97 7.49
N GLY A 84 4.39 -10.91 6.51
CA GLY A 84 5.02 -12.11 5.93
C GLY A 84 4.07 -12.96 5.07
N ALA A 85 3.02 -12.36 4.52
CA ALA A 85 2.03 -13.00 3.67
C ALA A 85 2.13 -12.57 2.20
N ARG A 86 1.33 -13.23 1.35
CA ARG A 86 1.10 -12.81 -0.04
C ARG A 86 -0.33 -12.35 -0.24
N PHE A 87 -0.52 -11.30 -1.02
CA PHE A 87 -1.83 -10.80 -1.41
C PHE A 87 -2.13 -11.15 -2.87
N ALA A 88 -3.29 -11.77 -3.13
CA ALA A 88 -3.80 -12.00 -4.47
C ALA A 88 -5.34 -12.06 -4.46
N TYR A 89 -5.95 -11.55 -5.53
CA TYR A 89 -7.37 -11.75 -5.82
C TYR A 89 -7.59 -13.08 -6.56
N LEU A 90 -8.70 -13.75 -6.28
CA LEU A 90 -9.16 -14.90 -7.03
C LEU A 90 -9.94 -14.46 -8.28
N LEU A 91 -9.93 -15.33 -9.30
CA LEU A 91 -10.77 -15.19 -10.48
C LEU A 91 -12.24 -15.16 -10.03
N GLY A 92 -12.91 -14.01 -10.24
CA GLY A 92 -14.30 -13.79 -9.84
C GLY A 92 -14.53 -12.96 -8.57
N ASP A 93 -13.49 -12.61 -7.80
CA ASP A 93 -13.67 -11.73 -6.62
C ASP A 93 -14.23 -10.38 -7.04
N ARG A 94 -13.67 -9.79 -8.10
CA ARG A 94 -14.14 -8.52 -8.67
C ARG A 94 -15.61 -8.60 -9.09
N LEU A 95 -16.00 -9.68 -9.77
CA LEU A 95 -17.37 -9.89 -10.22
C LEU A 95 -18.34 -10.02 -9.04
N LYS A 96 -17.99 -10.81 -8.02
CA LYS A 96 -18.81 -10.97 -6.80
C LYS A 96 -19.03 -9.65 -6.08
N TRP A 97 -18.01 -8.80 -6.01
CA TRP A 97 -18.14 -7.47 -5.43
C TRP A 97 -19.05 -6.56 -6.27
N PHE A 98 -18.89 -6.54 -7.60
CA PHE A 98 -19.78 -5.78 -8.47
C PHE A 98 -21.24 -6.21 -8.37
N LEU A 99 -21.50 -7.50 -8.19
CA LEU A 99 -22.84 -8.06 -8.04
C LEU A 99 -23.41 -7.93 -6.62
N GLY A 100 -22.74 -7.23 -5.70
CA GLY A 100 -23.21 -7.01 -4.33
C GLY A 100 -23.13 -8.24 -3.40
N PHE A 101 -22.65 -9.37 -3.89
CA PHE A 101 -22.43 -10.59 -3.08
C PHE A 101 -21.13 -10.53 -2.26
N GLY A 102 -20.25 -9.57 -2.54
CA GLY A 102 -18.94 -9.44 -1.92
C GLY A 102 -18.96 -8.81 -0.53
N ARG A 103 -19.58 -9.46 0.47
CA ARG A 103 -19.28 -9.16 1.88
C ARG A 103 -17.87 -9.71 2.19
N GLY A 104 -16.86 -8.86 1.99
CA GLY A 104 -15.47 -9.15 2.29
C GLY A 104 -14.74 -9.83 1.13
N VAL A 105 -13.77 -9.13 0.55
CA VAL A 105 -12.73 -9.75 -0.28
C VAL A 105 -11.99 -10.75 0.61
N ARG A 106 -12.13 -12.06 0.32
CA ARG A 106 -11.36 -13.10 0.99
C ARG A 106 -9.90 -12.98 0.59
N VAL A 107 -9.07 -12.48 1.50
CA VAL A 107 -7.62 -12.45 1.32
C VAL A 107 -7.09 -13.86 1.59
N LYS A 108 -6.51 -14.52 0.57
CA LYS A 108 -5.67 -15.71 0.82
C LYS A 108 -4.34 -15.26 1.40
N VAL A 109 -4.28 -15.12 2.73
CA VAL A 109 -3.02 -14.94 3.46
C VAL A 109 -2.32 -16.29 3.50
N ARG A 110 -1.37 -16.51 2.60
CA ARG A 110 -0.44 -17.65 2.71
C ARG A 110 0.80 -17.14 3.44
N LEU A 111 1.03 -17.62 4.65
CA LEU A 111 2.28 -17.36 5.39
C LEU A 111 3.45 -17.92 4.59
N ARG A 112 4.59 -17.21 4.59
CA ARG A 112 5.84 -17.80 4.11
C ARG A 112 6.19 -18.98 5.04
N PRO A 113 6.62 -20.13 4.49
CA PRO A 113 7.20 -21.21 5.30
C PRO A 113 8.47 -20.72 6.01
#